data_AF-A0A3D0SPB7-F1
#
_entry.id   AF-A0A3D0SPB7-F1
#
_cell.length_a   1.000
_cell.length_b   1.000
_cell.length_c   1.000
_cell.angle_alpha   90.00
_cell.angle_beta   90.00
_cell.angle_gamma   90.00
#
_symmetry.space_group_name_H-M   'P 1'
#
loop_
_entity.id
_entity.type
_entity.pdbx_description
1 polymer ?
#
loop_
_entity_poly.entity_id
_entity_poly.type
_entity_poly.pdbx_seq_one_letter_code
_entity_poly.pdbx_strand_id
1 'polypeptide(L)'
;MDRMKVVPEKSRHFRGSSPCISPLNPDREAAMSENRLLSWRHLRWTLAGATCIFLVFALPSLMRSAYSPGVGGEGARILVHVLQGGLMLLAIGTILTAVFLLFAKTKRPRGIRLLLFGIVLGALTIQGMGLANKAENEAFERFAAETEPLIVAIKAYERQHGVPPERLEQLVPAFLPAIPDAGLSAAPRWRYSQNRQADGSTEWRLAVVVAMLGEIIYVPDPGCGSRGAKVTGGTWCYWPW
;
A
#
# COMPACT_ATOMS: atom_id res chain seq x y z
N MET A 1 -35.54 82.76 25.89
CA MET A 1 -35.61 81.30 25.64
C MET A 1 -34.42 80.67 26.34
N ASP A 2 -34.68 79.54 27.00
CA ASP A 2 -33.95 78.94 28.13
C ASP A 2 -32.41 79.02 28.13
N ARG A 3 -31.86 79.59 29.23
CA ARG A 3 -30.45 79.41 29.61
C ARG A 3 -30.35 78.17 30.52
N MET A 4 -29.74 77.12 29.99
CA MET A 4 -29.36 75.92 30.73
C MET A 4 -28.45 76.25 31.92
N LYS A 5 -28.81 75.76 33.10
CA LYS A 5 -27.95 75.72 34.28
C LYS A 5 -26.96 74.57 34.13
N VAL A 6 -25.68 74.91 34.01
CA VAL A 6 -24.55 73.96 34.06
C VAL A 6 -24.37 73.49 35.50
N VAL A 7 -24.53 72.17 35.71
CA VAL A 7 -24.20 71.50 36.98
C VAL A 7 -22.73 71.10 36.95
N PRO A 8 -21.91 71.45 37.96
CA PRO A 8 -20.49 71.11 37.96
C PRO A 8 -20.28 69.61 38.21
N GLU A 9 -19.59 68.99 37.26
CA GLU A 9 -19.21 67.58 37.25
C GLU A 9 -18.13 67.31 38.32
N LYS A 10 -18.50 66.51 39.32
CA LYS A 10 -17.67 66.15 40.48
C LYS A 10 -16.71 65.04 40.06
N SER A 11 -15.48 65.41 39.70
CA SER A 11 -14.39 64.50 39.38
C SER A 11 -14.04 63.58 40.57
N ARG A 12 -14.60 62.36 40.56
CA ARG A 12 -14.16 61.29 41.47
C ARG A 12 -12.82 60.75 40.96
N HIS A 13 -11.73 61.17 41.59
CA HIS A 13 -10.46 60.46 41.52
C HIS A 13 -10.63 59.04 42.08
N PHE A 14 -10.86 58.08 41.18
CA PHE A 14 -10.70 56.66 41.46
C PHE A 14 -9.20 56.39 41.64
N ARG A 15 -8.72 56.40 42.89
CA ARG A 15 -7.43 55.82 43.24
C ARG A 15 -7.55 54.31 43.00
N GLY A 16 -7.13 53.87 41.82
CA GLY A 16 -6.97 52.45 41.51
C GLY A 16 -5.94 51.86 42.47
N SER A 17 -6.43 51.13 43.47
CA SER A 17 -5.61 50.21 44.25
C SER A 17 -5.14 49.12 43.28
N SER A 18 -3.90 49.23 42.80
CA SER A 18 -3.24 48.14 42.09
C SER A 18 -3.39 46.88 42.95
N PRO A 19 -4.06 45.82 42.46
CA PRO A 19 -4.16 44.59 43.23
C PRO A 19 -2.74 44.09 43.48
N CYS A 20 -2.40 43.89 44.76
CA CYS A 20 -1.15 43.24 45.13
C CYS A 20 -1.14 41.86 44.48
N ILE A 21 -0.43 41.73 43.37
CA ILE A 21 -0.15 40.45 42.73
C ILE A 21 0.81 39.75 43.68
N SER A 22 0.27 38.86 44.52
CA SER A 22 1.11 37.98 45.33
C SER A 22 2.10 37.26 44.41
N PRO A 23 3.40 37.25 44.72
CA PRO A 23 4.39 36.58 43.90
C PRO A 23 3.95 35.12 43.70
N LEU A 24 3.91 34.68 42.44
CA LEU A 24 3.55 33.31 42.11
C LEU A 24 4.46 32.36 42.90
N ASN A 25 3.86 31.40 43.61
CA ASN A 25 4.61 30.39 44.34
C ASN A 25 5.48 29.60 43.32
N PRO A 26 6.82 29.59 43.45
CA PRO A 26 7.71 28.88 42.53
C PRO A 26 7.37 27.38 42.42
N ASP A 27 6.79 26.78 43.46
CA ASP A 27 6.33 25.38 43.44
C ASP A 27 5.19 25.15 42.44
N ARG A 28 4.34 26.17 42.23
CA ARG A 28 3.26 26.11 41.24
C ARG A 28 3.78 26.18 39.80
N GLU A 29 4.86 26.91 39.56
CA GLU A 29 5.48 26.98 38.24
C GLU A 29 6.18 25.66 37.89
N ALA A 30 6.88 25.05 38.85
CA ALA A 30 7.50 23.74 38.67
C ALA A 30 6.47 22.65 38.33
N ALA A 31 5.36 22.58 39.09
CA ALA A 31 4.28 21.62 38.86
C ALA A 31 3.58 21.82 37.50
N MET A 32 3.38 23.06 37.06
CA MET A 32 2.82 23.34 35.72
C MET A 32 3.76 22.91 34.59
N SER A 33 5.08 23.06 34.77
CA SER A 33 6.06 22.66 33.75
C SER A 33 6.10 21.14 33.56
N GLU A 34 6.01 20.38 34.65
CA GLU A 34 6.03 18.92 34.63
C GLU A 34 4.77 18.35 33.96
N ASN A 35 3.61 18.95 34.24
CA ASN A 35 2.35 18.54 33.63
C ASN A 35 2.30 18.85 32.12
N ARG A 36 2.88 19.97 31.68
CA ARG A 36 3.05 20.26 30.25
C ARG A 36 3.94 19.23 29.56
N LEU A 37 5.07 18.87 30.16
CA LEU A 37 5.98 17.86 29.61
C LEU A 37 5.32 16.47 29.50
N LEU A 38 4.49 16.10 30.48
CA LEU A 38 3.70 14.87 30.42
C LEU A 38 2.70 14.89 29.26
N SER A 39 1.94 15.97 29.08
CA SER A 39 0.96 16.10 27.98
C SER A 39 1.60 15.95 26.60
N TRP A 40 2.77 16.54 26.40
CA TRP A 40 3.51 16.47 25.13
C TRP A 40 4.02 15.06 24.83
N ARG A 41 4.37 14.27 25.86
CA ARG A 41 4.76 12.87 25.67
C ARG A 41 3.58 12.03 25.20
N HIS A 42 2.41 12.18 25.82
CA HIS A 42 1.21 11.45 25.42
C HIS A 42 0.75 11.83 24.00
N LEU A 43 0.81 13.11 23.65
CA LEU A 43 0.46 13.59 22.30
C LEU A 43 1.38 12.98 21.22
N ARG A 44 2.69 12.89 21.49
CA ARG A 44 3.63 12.26 20.55
C ARG A 44 3.35 10.77 20.31
N TRP A 45 3.02 10.03 21.37
CA TRP A 45 2.71 8.60 21.25
C TRP A 45 1.40 8.34 20.52
N THR A 46 0.39 9.17 20.75
CA THR A 46 -0.91 9.06 20.06
C THR A 46 -0.79 9.38 18.58
N LEU A 47 -0.06 10.45 18.22
CA LEU A 47 0.23 10.79 16.83
C LEU A 47 1.04 9.68 16.14
N ALA A 48 2.08 9.15 16.79
CA ALA A 48 2.87 8.06 16.22
C ALA A 48 2.03 6.79 15.97
N GLY A 49 1.17 6.42 16.93
CA GLY A 49 0.25 5.29 16.78
C GLY A 49 -0.75 5.50 15.65
N ALA A 50 -1.37 6.69 15.58
CA ALA A 50 -2.32 7.04 14.52
C ALA A 50 -1.68 7.00 13.12
N THR A 51 -0.46 7.53 12.99
CA THR A 51 0.29 7.48 11.71
C THR A 51 0.61 6.04 11.31
N CYS A 52 1.00 5.17 12.26
CA CYS A 52 1.27 3.76 11.95
C CYS A 52 0.01 3.02 11.49
N ILE A 53 -1.13 3.25 12.17
CA ILE A 53 -2.41 2.66 11.79
C ILE A 53 -2.81 3.17 10.40
N PHE A 54 -2.73 4.48 10.16
CA PHE A 54 -3.04 5.07 8.86
C PHE A 54 -2.17 4.46 7.75
N LEU A 55 -0.86 4.32 7.97
CA LEU A 55 0.04 3.70 6.98
C LEU A 55 -0.37 2.26 6.68
N VAL A 56 -0.68 1.45 7.70
CA VAL A 56 -1.10 0.05 7.49
C VAL A 56 -2.38 -0.05 6.66
N PHE A 57 -3.35 0.84 6.83
CA PHE A 57 -4.62 0.79 6.09
C PHE A 57 -4.57 1.52 4.75
N ALA A 58 -3.77 2.58 4.65
CA ALA A 58 -3.57 3.33 3.42
C ALA A 58 -2.78 2.54 2.39
N LEU A 59 -1.77 1.75 2.80
CA LEU A 59 -0.91 1.01 1.87
C LEU A 59 -1.68 -0.05 1.03
N PRO A 60 -2.56 -0.89 1.58
CA PRO A 60 -3.40 -1.80 0.78
C PRO A 60 -4.36 -1.08 -0.14
N SER A 61 -4.89 0.07 0.31
CA SER A 61 -5.81 0.89 -0.51
C SER A 61 -5.07 1.52 -1.69
N LEU A 62 -3.84 2.00 -1.46
CA LEU A 62 -2.94 2.49 -2.49
C LEU A 62 -2.46 1.38 -3.43
N MET A 63 -2.27 0.16 -2.91
CA MET A 63 -1.99 -1.01 -3.75
C MET A 63 -3.17 -1.31 -4.66
N ARG A 64 -4.39 -1.34 -4.12
CA ARG A 64 -5.60 -1.55 -4.92
C ARG A 64 -5.76 -0.49 -6.00
N SER A 65 -5.48 0.78 -5.71
CA SER A 65 -5.48 1.83 -6.74
C SER A 65 -4.31 1.71 -7.71
N ALA A 66 -3.18 1.15 -7.30
CA ALA A 66 -2.05 0.89 -8.18
C ALA A 66 -2.35 -0.21 -9.22
N TYR A 67 -3.26 -1.13 -8.93
CA TYR A 67 -3.77 -2.09 -9.91
C TYR A 67 -4.93 -1.54 -10.76
N SER A 68 -5.54 -0.41 -10.37
CA SER A 68 -6.63 0.21 -11.12
C SER A 68 -6.14 0.87 -12.42
N PRO A 69 -6.89 0.74 -13.53
CA PRO A 69 -6.57 1.41 -14.79
C PRO A 69 -6.38 2.92 -14.59
N GLY A 70 -5.23 3.45 -15.02
CA GLY A 70 -4.98 4.89 -15.15
C GLY A 70 -4.43 5.65 -13.93
N VAL A 71 -4.21 5.04 -12.76
CA VAL A 71 -3.88 5.80 -11.53
C VAL A 71 -2.56 5.37 -10.86
N GLY A 72 -1.95 4.25 -11.24
CA GLY A 72 -0.74 3.73 -10.59
C GLY A 72 0.42 3.46 -11.52
N GLY A 73 1.51 4.22 -11.37
CA GLY A 73 2.81 3.87 -11.96
C GLY A 73 3.57 2.85 -11.12
N GLU A 74 4.50 2.12 -11.74
CA GLU A 74 5.37 1.10 -11.13
C GLU A 74 6.05 1.59 -9.83
N GLY A 75 6.44 2.86 -9.80
CA GLY A 75 7.07 3.49 -8.64
C GLY A 75 6.21 3.44 -7.37
N ALA A 76 4.88 3.48 -7.51
CA ALA A 76 3.97 3.38 -6.36
C ALA A 76 4.05 2.01 -5.68
N ARG A 77 4.14 0.92 -6.46
CA ARG A 77 4.25 -0.44 -5.91
C ARG A 77 5.58 -0.67 -5.21
N ILE A 78 6.69 -0.28 -5.84
CA ILE A 78 8.03 -0.39 -5.23
C ILE A 78 8.07 0.41 -3.94
N LEU A 79 7.57 1.65 -3.96
CA LEU A 79 7.49 2.48 -2.77
C LEU A 79 6.67 1.81 -1.66
N VAL A 80 5.52 1.23 -1.97
CA VAL A 80 4.72 0.50 -0.98
C VAL A 80 5.49 -0.68 -0.38
N HIS A 81 6.17 -1.51 -1.19
CA HIS A 81 6.96 -2.63 -0.67
C HIS A 81 8.13 -2.17 0.19
N VAL A 82 8.84 -1.11 -0.21
CA VAL A 82 9.94 -0.52 0.57
C VAL A 82 9.42 0.02 1.90
N LEU A 83 8.31 0.76 1.88
CA LEU A 83 7.67 1.28 3.10
C LEU A 83 7.24 0.14 4.02
N GLN A 84 6.61 -0.91 3.47
CA GLN A 84 6.16 -2.07 4.23
C GLN A 84 7.33 -2.87 4.83
N GLY A 85 8.42 -3.06 4.07
CA GLY A 85 9.66 -3.65 4.58
C GLY A 85 10.27 -2.83 5.70
N GLY A 86 10.29 -1.49 5.54
CA GLY A 86 10.72 -0.56 6.58
C GLY A 86 9.89 -0.66 7.87
N LEU A 87 8.56 -0.76 7.75
CA LEU A 87 7.66 -0.96 8.89
C LEU A 87 7.91 -2.29 9.60
N MET A 88 8.19 -3.36 8.85
CA MET A 88 8.52 -4.66 9.41
C MET A 88 9.85 -4.62 10.19
N LEU A 89 10.89 -3.99 9.63
CA LEU A 89 12.18 -3.81 10.32
C LEU A 89 12.01 -2.95 11.58
N LEU A 90 11.18 -1.90 11.52
CA LEU A 90 10.85 -1.09 12.69
C LEU A 90 10.15 -1.91 13.78
N ALA A 91 9.19 -2.77 13.41
CA ALA A 91 8.51 -3.66 14.35
C ALA A 91 9.50 -4.62 15.03
N ILE A 92 10.38 -5.27 14.25
CA ILE A 92 11.42 -6.17 14.77
C ILE A 92 12.35 -5.43 15.73
N GLY A 93 12.89 -4.28 15.31
CA GLY A 93 13.78 -3.47 16.15
C GLY A 93 13.11 -3.00 17.45
N THR A 94 11.82 -2.67 17.38
CA THR A 94 11.02 -2.31 18.55
C THR A 94 10.86 -3.49 19.51
N ILE A 95 10.55 -4.69 18.99
CA ILE A 95 10.42 -5.91 19.81
C ILE A 95 11.74 -6.27 20.48
N LEU A 96 12.85 -6.25 19.74
CA LEU A 96 14.19 -6.53 20.29
C LEU A 96 14.57 -5.55 21.39
N THR A 97 14.34 -4.25 21.17
CA THR A 97 14.56 -3.20 22.17
C THR A 97 13.68 -3.41 23.40
N ALA A 98 12.41 -3.77 23.20
CA ALA A 98 11.48 -4.03 24.27
C ALA A 98 11.94 -5.21 25.14
N VAL A 99 12.34 -6.32 24.52
CA VAL A 99 12.88 -7.50 25.21
C VAL A 99 14.11 -7.13 26.03
N PHE A 100 15.04 -6.34 25.48
CA PHE A 100 16.20 -5.85 26.22
C PHE A 100 15.80 -5.03 27.46
N LEU A 101 14.82 -4.14 27.33
CA LEU A 101 14.32 -3.31 28.44
C LEU A 101 13.58 -4.10 29.53
N LEU A 102 13.08 -5.31 29.25
CA LEU A 102 12.44 -6.16 30.26
C LEU A 102 13.44 -6.70 31.30
N PHE A 103 14.71 -6.84 30.93
CA PHE A 103 15.78 -7.23 31.85
C PHE A 103 16.11 -6.12 32.86
N ALA A 104 15.95 -4.85 32.48
CA ALA A 104 16.12 -3.71 33.37
C ALA A 104 14.87 -3.51 34.25
N LYS A 105 14.92 -3.97 35.51
CA LYS A 105 13.80 -3.91 36.47
C LYS A 105 13.09 -2.54 36.52
N THR A 106 13.85 -1.45 36.48
CA THR A 106 13.32 -0.06 36.52
C THR A 106 12.66 0.39 35.21
N LYS A 107 12.90 -0.29 34.09
CA LYS A 107 12.37 0.04 32.75
C LYS A 107 11.32 -0.95 32.26
N ARG A 108 11.04 -2.03 32.99
CA ARG A 108 10.01 -3.04 32.67
C ARG A 108 8.68 -2.48 32.16
N PRO A 109 8.01 -1.50 32.80
CA PRO A 109 6.73 -1.00 32.29
C PRO A 109 6.85 -0.24 30.96
N ARG A 110 8.03 0.24 30.60
CA ARG A 110 8.30 0.79 29.26
C ARG A 110 8.55 -0.34 28.26
N GLY A 111 9.32 -1.36 28.66
CA GLY A 111 9.54 -2.58 27.87
C GLY A 111 8.22 -3.26 27.48
N ILE A 112 7.30 -3.47 28.43
CA ILE A 112 6.00 -4.10 28.14
C ILE A 112 5.20 -3.29 27.11
N ARG A 113 5.12 -1.97 27.26
CA ARG A 113 4.39 -1.09 26.31
C ARG A 113 5.00 -1.11 24.92
N LEU A 114 6.34 -1.07 24.82
CA LEU A 114 7.05 -1.17 23.55
C LEU A 114 6.86 -2.55 22.90
N LEU A 115 6.84 -3.61 23.71
CA LEU A 115 6.62 -4.97 23.22
C LEU A 115 5.23 -5.10 22.60
N LEU A 116 4.19 -4.66 23.32
CA LEU A 116 2.82 -4.67 22.81
C LEU A 116 2.69 -3.84 21.53
N PHE A 117 3.30 -2.65 21.50
CA PHE A 117 3.31 -1.82 20.30
C PHE A 117 3.99 -2.52 19.11
N GLY A 118 5.17 -3.11 19.32
CA GLY A 118 5.89 -3.84 18.27
C GLY A 118 5.12 -5.06 17.75
N ILE A 119 4.47 -5.82 18.65
CA ILE A 119 3.61 -6.95 18.27
C ILE A 119 2.43 -6.48 17.43
N VAL A 120 1.71 -5.45 17.86
CA VAL A 120 0.56 -4.89 17.13
C VAL A 120 1.00 -4.39 15.76
N LEU A 121 2.11 -3.64 15.69
CA LEU A 121 2.67 -3.13 14.44
C LEU A 121 3.05 -4.27 13.49
N GLY A 122 3.72 -5.31 13.99
CA GLY A 122 4.10 -6.48 13.20
C GLY A 122 2.89 -7.24 12.67
N ALA A 123 1.90 -7.53 13.53
CA ALA A 123 0.68 -8.22 13.14
C ALA A 123 -0.10 -7.45 12.07
N LEU A 124 -0.23 -6.13 12.24
CA LEU A 124 -0.87 -5.24 11.28
C LEU A 124 -0.14 -5.23 9.92
N THR A 125 1.20 -5.20 9.94
CA THR A 125 2.02 -5.25 8.72
C THR A 125 1.83 -6.57 7.98
N ILE A 126 1.82 -7.70 8.70
CA ILE A 126 1.58 -9.05 8.14
C ILE A 126 0.19 -9.12 7.48
N GLN A 127 -0.84 -8.63 8.16
CA GLN A 127 -2.20 -8.60 7.62
C GLN A 127 -2.29 -7.72 6.36
N GLY A 128 -1.60 -6.59 6.34
CA GLY A 128 -1.46 -5.74 5.16
C GLY A 128 -0.90 -6.49 3.96
N MET A 129 0.16 -7.31 4.17
CA MET A 129 0.72 -8.15 3.10
C MET A 129 -0.30 -9.19 2.60
N GLY A 130 -1.00 -9.84 3.53
CA GLY A 130 -2.03 -10.82 3.19
C GLY A 130 -3.13 -10.23 2.32
N LEU A 131 -3.58 -9.02 2.64
CA LEU A 131 -4.60 -8.32 1.85
C LEU A 131 -4.08 -7.88 0.47
N ALA A 132 -2.84 -7.37 0.41
CA ALA A 132 -2.19 -7.01 -0.85
C ALA A 132 -2.05 -8.23 -1.79
N ASN A 133 -1.63 -9.38 -1.25
CA ASN A 133 -1.50 -10.63 -2.00
C ASN A 133 -2.86 -11.14 -2.51
N LYS A 134 -3.93 -10.99 -1.72
CA LYS A 134 -5.29 -11.34 -2.16
C LYS A 134 -5.75 -10.44 -3.31
N ALA A 135 -5.54 -9.13 -3.20
CA ALA A 135 -5.90 -8.19 -4.27
C ALA A 135 -5.12 -8.46 -5.56
N GLU A 136 -3.83 -8.80 -5.45
CA GLU A 136 -3.01 -9.19 -6.60
C GLU A 136 -3.50 -10.50 -7.23
N ASN A 137 -3.78 -11.52 -6.42
CA ASN A 137 -4.33 -12.78 -6.93
C ASN A 137 -5.69 -12.57 -7.62
N GLU A 138 -6.60 -11.77 -7.05
CA GLU A 138 -7.89 -11.44 -7.69
C GLU A 138 -7.69 -10.70 -9.02
N ALA A 139 -6.71 -9.81 -9.11
CA ALA A 139 -6.38 -9.13 -10.36
C ALA A 139 -5.86 -10.12 -11.41
N PHE A 140 -5.03 -11.09 -11.03
CA PHE A 140 -4.55 -12.13 -11.93
C PHE A 140 -5.64 -13.13 -12.34
N GLU A 141 -6.57 -13.47 -11.45
CA GLU A 141 -7.72 -14.30 -11.78
C GLU A 141 -8.63 -13.62 -12.81
N ARG A 142 -8.90 -12.32 -12.64
CA ARG A 142 -9.67 -11.54 -13.62
C ARG A 142 -8.93 -11.44 -14.95
N PHE A 143 -7.63 -11.15 -14.92
CA PHE A 143 -6.78 -11.14 -16.11
C PHE A 143 -6.85 -12.46 -16.87
N ALA A 144 -6.72 -13.59 -16.16
CA ALA A 144 -6.79 -14.92 -16.77
C ALA A 144 -8.15 -15.17 -17.43
N ALA A 145 -9.25 -14.77 -16.77
CA ALA A 145 -10.61 -14.90 -17.29
C ALA A 145 -10.84 -14.01 -18.54
N GLU A 146 -10.38 -12.75 -18.51
CA GLU A 146 -10.52 -11.82 -19.64
C GLU A 146 -9.69 -12.24 -20.86
N THR A 147 -8.63 -13.02 -20.65
CA THR A 147 -7.75 -13.49 -21.74
C THR A 147 -8.20 -14.82 -22.34
N GLU A 148 -9.09 -15.56 -21.68
CA GLU A 148 -9.59 -16.85 -22.17
C GLU A 148 -10.12 -16.80 -23.62
N PRO A 149 -10.91 -15.79 -24.04
CA PRO A 149 -11.38 -15.69 -25.42
C PRO A 149 -10.25 -15.60 -26.45
N LEU A 150 -9.15 -14.91 -26.12
CA LEU A 150 -7.99 -14.77 -27.00
C LEU A 150 -7.26 -16.11 -27.18
N ILE A 151 -7.08 -16.87 -26.10
CA ILE A 151 -6.50 -18.22 -26.15
C ILE A 151 -7.37 -19.16 -26.99
N VAL A 152 -8.69 -19.12 -26.78
CA VAL A 152 -9.64 -19.95 -27.54
C VAL A 152 -9.56 -19.63 -29.03
N ALA A 153 -9.44 -18.35 -29.40
CA ALA A 153 -9.29 -17.92 -30.78
C ALA A 153 -7.98 -18.40 -31.43
N ILE A 154 -6.85 -18.30 -30.72
CA ILE A 154 -5.55 -18.83 -31.18
C ILE A 154 -5.65 -20.33 -31.45
N LYS A 155 -6.23 -21.09 -30.51
CA LYS A 155 -6.41 -22.55 -30.66
C LYS A 155 -7.40 -22.92 -31.76
N ALA A 156 -8.41 -22.08 -32.02
CA ALA A 156 -9.34 -22.27 -33.13
C ALA A 156 -8.64 -22.05 -34.48
N TYR A 157 -7.84 -20.98 -34.60
CA TYR A 157 -7.02 -20.71 -35.78
C TYR A 157 -6.06 -21.86 -36.07
N GLU A 158 -5.35 -22.34 -35.05
CA GLU A 158 -4.42 -23.46 -35.16
C GLU A 158 -5.09 -24.74 -35.63
N ARG A 159 -6.27 -25.08 -35.11
CA ARG A 159 -7.04 -26.25 -35.58
C ARG A 159 -7.46 -26.15 -37.04
N GLN A 160 -7.76 -24.94 -37.52
CA GLN A 160 -8.20 -24.73 -38.91
C GLN A 160 -7.03 -24.70 -39.90
N HIS A 161 -5.88 -24.14 -39.50
CA HIS A 161 -4.75 -23.90 -40.39
C HIS A 161 -3.56 -24.84 -40.17
N GLY A 162 -3.60 -25.66 -39.12
CA GLY A 162 -2.51 -26.57 -38.73
C GLY A 162 -1.31 -25.89 -38.07
N VAL A 163 -1.32 -24.56 -37.95
CA VAL A 163 -0.27 -23.74 -37.32
C VAL A 163 -0.88 -22.55 -36.58
N PRO A 164 -0.27 -22.07 -35.49
CA PRO A 164 -0.72 -20.86 -34.79
C PRO A 164 -0.55 -19.60 -35.66
N PRO A 165 -1.34 -18.53 -35.42
CA PRO A 165 -1.30 -17.32 -36.23
C PRO A 165 0.02 -16.57 -36.03
N GLU A 166 0.73 -16.21 -37.10
CA GLU A 166 2.00 -15.46 -37.04
C GLU A 166 1.88 -14.16 -36.24
N ARG A 167 0.69 -13.56 -36.24
CA ARG A 167 0.35 -12.33 -35.52
C ARG A 167 -1.11 -12.34 -35.07
N LEU A 168 -1.40 -11.68 -33.95
CA LEU A 168 -2.75 -11.69 -33.35
C LEU A 168 -3.82 -11.08 -34.27
N GLU A 169 -3.45 -10.19 -35.20
CA GLU A 169 -4.38 -9.56 -36.14
C GLU A 169 -5.00 -10.56 -37.12
N GLN A 170 -4.36 -11.72 -37.36
CA GLN A 170 -4.94 -12.78 -38.20
C GLN A 170 -6.18 -13.43 -37.58
N LEU A 171 -6.41 -13.23 -36.28
CA LEU A 171 -7.60 -13.69 -35.60
C LEU A 171 -8.84 -12.84 -35.92
N VAL A 172 -8.64 -11.61 -36.39
CA VAL A 172 -9.73 -10.66 -36.66
C VAL A 172 -10.01 -10.59 -38.16
N PRO A 173 -11.29 -10.61 -38.61
CA PRO A 173 -12.52 -10.71 -37.81
C PRO A 173 -13.01 -12.16 -37.61
N ALA A 174 -12.34 -13.15 -38.20
CA ALA A 174 -12.88 -14.51 -38.35
C ALA A 174 -13.05 -15.27 -37.01
N PHE A 175 -12.13 -15.09 -36.06
CA PHE A 175 -12.13 -15.76 -34.77
C PHE A 175 -12.46 -14.82 -33.60
N LEU A 176 -12.19 -13.52 -33.75
CA LEU A 176 -12.50 -12.47 -32.77
C LEU A 176 -12.98 -11.18 -33.46
N PRO A 177 -13.90 -10.41 -32.87
CA PRO A 177 -14.32 -9.12 -33.39
C PRO A 177 -13.20 -8.06 -33.31
N ALA A 178 -12.38 -8.12 -32.26
CA ALA A 178 -11.20 -7.30 -32.03
C ALA A 178 -10.26 -8.02 -31.05
N ILE A 179 -8.99 -7.63 -31.02
CA ILE A 179 -8.05 -8.11 -30.00
C ILE A 179 -8.40 -7.43 -28.67
N PRO A 180 -8.71 -8.17 -27.60
CA PRO A 180 -9.01 -7.56 -26.30
C PRO A 180 -7.75 -6.89 -25.74
N ASP A 181 -7.92 -5.78 -25.03
CA ASP A 181 -6.83 -5.23 -24.22
C ASP A 181 -6.42 -6.25 -23.15
N ALA A 182 -5.18 -6.17 -22.69
CA ALA A 182 -4.68 -7.06 -21.66
C ALA A 182 -5.34 -6.86 -20.27
N GLY A 183 -6.27 -5.93 -20.09
CA GLY A 183 -6.97 -5.69 -18.82
C GLY A 183 -6.08 -5.18 -17.67
N LEU A 184 -4.76 -5.14 -17.86
CA LEU A 184 -3.77 -4.69 -16.88
C LEU A 184 -3.32 -3.27 -17.18
N SER A 185 -3.62 -2.37 -16.24
CA SER A 185 -3.23 -0.97 -16.21
C SER A 185 -1.74 -0.74 -16.48
N ALA A 186 -0.90 -1.58 -15.87
CA ALA A 186 0.56 -1.51 -15.96
C ALA A 186 1.10 -2.09 -17.27
N ALA A 187 0.27 -2.80 -18.04
CA ALA A 187 0.72 -3.58 -19.18
C ALA A 187 -0.41 -3.74 -20.22
N PRO A 188 -0.78 -2.66 -20.93
CA PRO A 188 -1.97 -2.65 -21.78
C PRO A 188 -1.82 -3.47 -23.06
N ARG A 189 -0.60 -3.86 -23.45
CA ARG A 189 -0.31 -4.49 -24.75
C ARG A 189 0.17 -5.92 -24.60
N TRP A 190 -0.38 -6.79 -25.43
CA TRP A 190 0.10 -8.15 -25.63
C TRP A 190 1.46 -8.18 -26.30
N ARG A 191 2.32 -9.10 -25.84
CA ARG A 191 3.50 -9.56 -26.56
C ARG A 191 3.22 -10.98 -27.01
N TYR A 192 3.09 -11.14 -28.32
CA TYR A 192 2.94 -12.44 -28.93
C TYR A 192 4.28 -12.85 -29.56
N SER A 193 4.73 -14.06 -29.30
CA SER A 193 5.91 -14.62 -29.95
C SER A 193 5.68 -16.07 -30.33
N GLN A 194 6.33 -16.49 -31.41
CA GLN A 194 6.35 -17.86 -31.87
C GLN A 194 7.79 -18.33 -31.95
N ASN A 195 8.04 -19.56 -31.54
CA ASN A 195 9.32 -20.21 -31.68
C ASN A 195 9.12 -21.56 -32.37
N ARG A 196 9.77 -21.76 -33.51
CA ARG A 196 9.75 -23.05 -34.21
C ARG A 196 10.77 -23.97 -33.55
N GLN A 197 10.31 -25.08 -33.02
CA GLN A 197 11.17 -26.09 -32.41
C GLN A 197 11.83 -26.96 -33.49
N ALA A 198 12.89 -27.68 -33.10
CA ALA A 198 13.67 -28.52 -34.00
C ALA A 198 12.89 -29.73 -34.55
N ASP A 199 11.83 -30.15 -33.86
CA ASP A 199 10.91 -31.21 -34.28
C ASP A 199 9.86 -30.73 -35.31
N GLY A 200 9.90 -29.45 -35.68
CA GLY A 200 8.95 -28.82 -36.59
C GLY A 200 7.68 -28.28 -35.92
N SER A 201 7.47 -28.51 -34.62
CA SER A 201 6.37 -27.91 -33.87
C SER A 201 6.58 -26.40 -33.70
N THR A 202 5.49 -25.64 -33.58
CA THR A 202 5.55 -24.20 -33.34
C THR A 202 4.99 -23.91 -31.95
N GLU A 203 5.87 -23.51 -31.03
CA GLU A 203 5.49 -23.08 -29.69
C GLU A 203 5.16 -21.59 -29.73
N TRP A 204 3.91 -21.24 -29.46
CA TRP A 204 3.52 -19.85 -29.31
C TRP A 204 3.42 -19.47 -27.84
N ARG A 205 3.75 -18.21 -27.55
CA ARG A 205 3.69 -17.62 -26.22
C ARG A 205 2.93 -16.31 -26.27
N LEU A 206 1.99 -16.17 -25.34
CA LEU A 206 1.29 -14.91 -25.11
C LEU A 206 1.78 -14.35 -23.78
N ALA A 207 2.34 -13.16 -23.84
CA ALA A 207 3.02 -12.54 -22.71
C ALA A 207 2.51 -11.13 -22.48
N VAL A 208 2.55 -10.71 -21.23
CA VAL A 208 2.29 -9.34 -20.82
C VAL A 208 3.44 -8.92 -19.91
N VAL A 209 4.17 -7.89 -20.33
CA VAL A 209 5.29 -7.35 -19.54
C VAL A 209 4.70 -6.47 -18.46
N VAL A 210 4.66 -7.00 -17.24
CA VAL A 210 4.25 -6.26 -16.07
C VAL A 210 5.50 -5.63 -15.48
N ALA A 211 6.05 -4.64 -16.17
CA ALA A 211 7.10 -3.79 -15.62
C ALA A 211 8.34 -4.57 -15.10
N MET A 212 8.96 -4.07 -14.03
CA MET A 212 10.01 -4.74 -13.26
C MET A 212 9.57 -6.04 -12.56
N LEU A 213 8.28 -6.40 -12.55
CA LEU A 213 7.80 -7.54 -11.76
C LEU A 213 7.95 -8.86 -12.47
N GLY A 214 7.88 -8.84 -13.79
CA GLY A 214 7.83 -10.09 -14.52
C GLY A 214 7.33 -9.92 -15.92
N GLU A 215 7.36 -11.03 -16.60
CA GLU A 215 6.48 -11.30 -17.71
C GLU A 215 5.44 -12.30 -17.21
N ILE A 216 4.15 -11.96 -17.32
CA ILE A 216 3.08 -12.96 -17.17
C ILE A 216 3.05 -13.70 -18.50
N ILE A 217 3.35 -15.00 -18.50
CA ILE A 217 3.42 -15.80 -19.72
C ILE A 217 2.34 -16.88 -19.66
N TYR A 218 1.52 -16.91 -20.71
CA TYR A 218 0.73 -18.09 -21.03
C TYR A 218 1.62 -19.12 -21.71
N VAL A 219 1.72 -20.30 -21.10
CA VAL A 219 2.37 -21.46 -21.71
C VAL A 219 1.27 -22.51 -21.92
N PRO A 220 0.96 -22.91 -23.16
CA PRO A 220 -0.12 -23.86 -23.43
C PRO A 220 0.10 -25.26 -22.85
N ASP A 221 1.32 -25.59 -22.41
CA ASP A 221 1.72 -26.87 -21.82
C ASP A 221 1.73 -26.81 -20.26
N PRO A 222 1.11 -27.76 -19.54
CA PRO A 222 1.05 -27.83 -18.06
C PRO A 222 2.39 -27.89 -17.29
N GLY A 223 3.54 -27.78 -17.94
CA GLY A 223 4.88 -27.87 -17.32
C GLY A 223 5.26 -26.78 -16.29
N CYS A 224 4.35 -25.87 -15.94
CA CYS A 224 4.65 -24.71 -15.09
C CYS A 224 4.96 -25.00 -13.61
N GLY A 225 4.91 -26.26 -13.18
CA GLY A 225 5.11 -26.65 -11.78
C GLY A 225 6.56 -26.69 -11.29
N SER A 226 7.59 -26.60 -12.14
CA SER A 226 8.96 -26.98 -11.74
C SER A 226 9.90 -25.83 -11.31
N ARG A 227 9.55 -24.56 -11.51
CA ARG A 227 10.51 -23.43 -11.31
C ARG A 227 9.93 -22.19 -10.62
N GLY A 228 9.04 -22.36 -9.65
CA GLY A 228 8.57 -21.24 -8.81
C GLY A 228 7.52 -20.34 -9.46
N ALA A 229 6.95 -20.75 -10.60
CA ALA A 229 5.86 -20.02 -11.22
C ALA A 229 4.56 -20.19 -10.41
N LYS A 230 3.86 -19.09 -10.15
CA LYS A 230 2.53 -19.13 -9.54
C LYS A 230 1.52 -19.51 -10.62
N VAL A 231 0.88 -20.68 -10.48
CA VAL A 231 -0.22 -21.07 -11.37
C VAL A 231 -1.47 -20.29 -10.97
N THR A 232 -1.99 -19.49 -11.89
CA THR A 232 -3.28 -18.79 -11.74
C THR A 232 -4.22 -19.32 -12.82
N GLY A 233 -5.45 -19.70 -12.48
CA GLY A 233 -6.45 -20.11 -13.48
C GLY A 233 -6.05 -21.27 -14.41
N GLY A 234 -5.39 -22.32 -13.90
CA GLY A 234 -5.28 -23.63 -14.56
C GLY A 234 -4.27 -23.79 -15.71
N THR A 235 -3.80 -22.71 -16.34
CA THR A 235 -2.76 -22.77 -17.41
C THR A 235 -1.85 -21.54 -17.50
N TRP A 236 -2.04 -20.51 -16.66
CA TRP A 236 -1.19 -19.33 -16.65
C TRP A 236 -0.03 -19.47 -15.68
N CYS A 237 1.14 -18.98 -16.09
CA CYS A 237 2.38 -19.17 -15.35
C CYS A 237 3.01 -17.81 -15.09
N TYR A 238 2.96 -17.38 -13.82
CA TYR A 238 3.55 -16.13 -13.39
C TYR A 238 5.02 -16.32 -13.04
N TRP A 239 5.91 -15.60 -13.72
CA TRP A 239 7.35 -15.60 -13.44
C TRP A 239 7.77 -14.27 -12.81
N PRO A 240 8.02 -14.23 -11.49
CA PRO A 240 8.79 -13.14 -10.92
C PRO A 240 10.25 -13.26 -11.39
N TRP A 241 10.86 -12.15 -11.84
CA TRP A 241 12.29 -12.11 -12.18
C TRP A 241 13.18 -12.47 -10.98
#